data_AF-A0A1E4RSE3-F1
#
_entry.id   AF-A0A1E4RSE3-F1
#
_cell.length_a   1.000
_cell.length_b   1.000
_cell.length_c   1.000
_cell.angle_alpha   90.00
_cell.angle_beta   90.00
_cell.angle_gamma   90.00
#
_symmetry.space_group_name_H-M   'P 1'
#
loop_
_entity.id
_entity.type
_entity.pdbx_description
1 polymer ?
#
loop_
_entity_poly.entity_id
_entity_poly.type
_entity_poly.pdbx_seq_one_letter_code
_entity_poly.pdbx_strand_id
1 'polypeptide(L)'
;MSSRKTVPGKGITTNGYHNDLDYENGEITQEVTPPPDNFGHIKSCQHIKSVLDSKAHDNVLITYKQAVNITVTNNKNYSNKKFTMKKDGSSILSNKLQDLKLKSLKCTDCSLNNFYNNFICLQCPHVGCFHNSNHAYNHYKLNQHLFAIDSYNGLLYCFSCGDYVNNSKLEKIRLKILTNDDSVEKFNKIESNNDNNEEYLLPSKQAMNGLKGFINLGSTCFMSCILQSFIHNPILKYQFFNNDYHFLNCDSNHDYMNGLIDENNACITCSIDNIFKGFFTANNPEGFGMTNLLMTAWFKKKSLAGFQEQDAHEFWQFLLNEFHLDYERINKKLNANHLVDDDFNCKCITHTTFSGQLNSSIKCLNCDSITETIDPLIDLSLEMNHLNHLTNPTLYDCLDLFTKDEKLDVMYTCQHCETKSKAIKSLKIKKLPPVLSIQLKRFEHNLYNDVSSKIETPVKTPLFLNLTKYTSDVSDDEIDQNKVYELFTVVSHIGSVNTGHYIVMIKNGDGKWFRFDDSVISIVSQDEVMNTNAYLLFYITHRI
;
A
#
# COMPACT_ATOMS: atom_id res chain seq x y z
N MET A 1 62.90 -10.80 34.76
CA MET A 1 63.23 -12.10 34.13
C MET A 1 62.04 -12.46 33.27
N SER A 2 62.06 -12.70 31.97
CA SER A 2 63.04 -12.77 30.87
C SER A 2 62.12 -12.73 29.61
N SER A 3 62.21 -11.73 28.72
CA SER A 3 62.88 -11.77 27.39
C SER A 3 62.36 -12.89 26.46
N ARG A 4 62.03 -12.72 25.17
CA ARG A 4 62.66 -12.02 24.01
C ARG A 4 61.57 -11.77 22.92
N LYS A 5 61.52 -10.65 22.17
CA LYS A 5 62.37 -10.17 21.03
C LYS A 5 62.48 -11.19 19.86
N THR A 6 62.43 -10.93 18.55
CA THR A 6 61.96 -9.88 17.60
C THR A 6 62.57 -10.23 16.21
N VAL A 7 61.80 -10.04 15.11
CA VAL A 7 62.16 -9.81 13.66
C VAL A 7 62.89 -10.90 12.80
N PRO A 8 63.09 -10.75 11.45
CA PRO A 8 62.27 -10.28 10.28
C PRO A 8 62.36 -11.22 9.03
N GLY A 9 61.56 -10.96 7.98
CA GLY A 9 62.04 -11.18 6.59
C GLY A 9 61.02 -11.20 5.43
N LYS A 10 61.12 -10.16 4.56
CA LYS A 10 61.01 -10.10 3.06
C LYS A 10 59.73 -10.67 2.39
N GLY A 11 58.99 -10.01 1.49
CA GLY A 11 59.26 -8.94 0.50
C GLY A 11 59.04 -9.50 -0.93
N ILE A 12 58.20 -8.85 -1.76
CA ILE A 12 58.07 -8.80 -3.27
C ILE A 12 56.68 -8.18 -3.59
N THR A 13 56.54 -6.87 -3.79
CA THR A 13 56.45 -6.07 -5.07
C THR A 13 55.30 -6.45 -6.02
N THR A 14 54.24 -5.62 -6.06
CA THR A 14 53.85 -4.62 -7.10
C THR A 14 52.91 -5.15 -8.19
N ASN A 15 51.71 -4.56 -8.27
CA ASN A 15 51.25 -3.84 -9.47
C ASN A 15 50.02 -3.01 -9.14
N GLY A 16 50.15 -1.69 -9.38
CA GLY A 16 49.06 -0.74 -9.26
C GLY A 16 48.20 -0.71 -10.52
N TYR A 17 46.94 -0.31 -10.32
CA TYR A 17 46.17 0.41 -11.30
C TYR A 17 45.55 1.60 -10.58
N HIS A 18 46.12 2.78 -10.84
CA HIS A 18 45.43 4.06 -10.67
C HIS A 18 44.23 4.07 -11.62
N ASN A 19 43.08 4.54 -11.13
CA ASN A 19 42.10 5.23 -11.94
C ASN A 19 41.58 6.39 -11.11
N ASP A 20 42.15 7.56 -11.37
CA ASP A 20 41.51 8.84 -11.18
C ASP A 20 40.23 8.87 -12.04
N LEU A 21 39.09 9.21 -11.44
CA LEU A 21 37.93 9.68 -12.20
C LEU A 21 37.42 10.95 -11.54
N ASP A 22 37.52 12.01 -12.34
CA ASP A 22 37.07 13.36 -12.11
C ASP A 22 35.57 13.42 -11.76
N TYR A 23 35.26 14.31 -10.81
CA TYR A 23 33.92 14.74 -10.49
C TYR A 23 33.38 15.63 -11.62
N GLU A 24 32.56 15.05 -12.50
CA GLU A 24 31.63 15.82 -13.32
C GLU A 24 30.18 15.61 -12.84
N ASN A 25 29.45 16.72 -12.78
CA ASN A 25 28.07 16.88 -12.31
C ASN A 25 27.14 15.77 -12.80
N GLY A 26 26.81 14.81 -11.92
CA GLY A 26 25.78 13.81 -12.15
C GLY A 26 24.49 14.17 -11.42
N GLU A 27 23.46 14.59 -12.15
CA GLU A 27 22.09 14.40 -11.69
C GLU A 27 21.91 12.91 -11.39
N ILE A 28 21.64 12.57 -10.14
CA ILE A 28 21.36 11.19 -9.71
C ILE A 28 20.01 10.81 -10.33
N THR A 29 20.04 10.22 -11.52
CA THR A 29 18.88 9.54 -12.08
C THR A 29 18.62 8.30 -11.23
N GLN A 30 17.64 8.38 -10.33
CA GLN A 30 17.05 7.20 -9.69
C GLN A 30 16.63 6.22 -10.80
N GLU A 31 17.34 5.12 -10.96
CA GLU A 31 16.83 3.99 -11.73
C GLU A 31 15.70 3.38 -10.90
N VAL A 32 14.46 3.73 -11.27
CA VAL A 32 13.24 3.20 -10.66
C VAL A 32 13.14 1.73 -11.05
N THR A 33 13.09 0.83 -10.08
CA THR A 33 12.75 -0.58 -10.32
C THR A 33 11.39 -0.63 -11.05
N PRO A 34 11.32 -1.18 -12.28
CA PRO A 34 10.06 -1.17 -13.02
C PRO A 34 9.02 -2.02 -12.29
N PRO A 35 7.74 -1.61 -12.29
CA PRO A 35 6.69 -2.28 -11.53
C PRO A 35 6.56 -3.76 -11.96
N PRO A 36 6.06 -4.65 -11.07
CA PRO A 36 5.74 -6.04 -11.38
C PRO A 36 4.44 -6.08 -12.21
N ASP A 37 4.47 -5.44 -13.36
CA ASP A 37 3.43 -5.46 -14.37
C ASP A 37 4.00 -6.22 -15.57
N ASN A 38 4.30 -7.51 -15.37
CA ASN A 38 4.80 -8.39 -16.43
C ASN A 38 3.71 -9.36 -16.86
N PHE A 39 3.00 -9.01 -17.93
CA PHE A 39 2.01 -9.88 -18.56
C PHE A 39 2.65 -10.85 -19.58
N GLY A 40 3.97 -11.04 -19.51
CA GLY A 40 4.71 -11.96 -20.38
C GLY A 40 4.28 -13.43 -20.27
N HIS A 41 3.55 -13.79 -19.22
CA HIS A 41 2.95 -15.12 -19.06
C HIS A 41 1.67 -15.32 -19.91
N ILE A 42 1.02 -14.23 -20.36
CA ILE A 42 -0.15 -14.31 -21.24
C ILE A 42 0.32 -14.78 -22.62
N LYS A 43 -0.25 -15.90 -23.08
CA LYS A 43 0.16 -16.52 -24.33
C LYS A 43 -0.32 -15.70 -25.53
N SER A 44 0.45 -15.79 -26.60
CA SER A 44 0.06 -15.24 -27.90
C SER A 44 -0.87 -16.21 -28.64
N CYS A 45 -1.96 -15.69 -29.21
CA CYS A 45 -2.89 -16.49 -30.00
C CYS A 45 -2.50 -16.54 -31.49
N GLN A 46 -3.02 -17.51 -32.23
CA GLN A 46 -2.76 -17.62 -33.68
C GLN A 46 -3.28 -16.40 -34.46
N HIS A 47 -4.39 -15.80 -34.03
CA HIS A 47 -4.97 -14.62 -34.68
C HIS A 47 -4.02 -13.42 -34.63
N ILE A 48 -3.46 -13.09 -33.46
CA ILE A 48 -2.56 -11.94 -33.34
C ILE A 48 -1.21 -12.21 -34.02
N LYS A 49 -0.72 -13.45 -33.99
CA LYS A 49 0.47 -13.86 -34.75
C LYS A 49 0.26 -13.64 -36.25
N SER A 50 -0.84 -14.14 -36.81
CA SER A 50 -1.18 -13.96 -38.22
C SER A 50 -1.25 -12.48 -38.63
N VAL A 51 -1.73 -11.60 -37.74
CA VAL A 51 -1.80 -10.16 -38.01
C VAL A 51 -0.41 -9.51 -37.93
N LEU A 52 0.41 -9.89 -36.95
CA LEU A 52 1.77 -9.38 -36.78
C LEU A 52 2.74 -9.91 -37.85
N ASP A 53 2.43 -11.03 -38.50
CA ASP A 53 3.16 -11.57 -39.64
C ASP A 53 2.69 -10.97 -40.99
N SER A 54 1.63 -10.15 -40.96
CA SER A 54 1.06 -9.50 -42.14
C SER A 54 1.59 -8.07 -42.36
N LYS A 55 1.27 -7.48 -43.52
CA LYS A 55 1.53 -6.05 -43.81
C LYS A 55 0.80 -5.08 -42.88
N ALA A 56 -0.17 -5.54 -42.08
CA ALA A 56 -0.91 -4.72 -41.11
C ALA A 56 -0.17 -4.56 -39.78
N HIS A 57 0.98 -5.24 -39.58
CA HIS A 57 1.80 -5.21 -38.38
C HIS A 57 2.00 -3.79 -37.80
N ASP A 58 2.53 -2.87 -38.59
CA ASP A 58 2.90 -1.54 -38.10
C ASP A 58 1.69 -0.72 -37.66
N ASN A 59 0.58 -0.82 -38.40
CA ASN A 59 -0.67 -0.13 -38.07
C ASN A 59 -1.25 -0.63 -36.74
N VAL A 60 -1.17 -1.94 -36.47
CA VAL A 60 -1.64 -2.53 -35.21
C VAL A 60 -0.74 -2.10 -34.05
N LEU A 61 0.58 -2.08 -34.23
CA LEU A 61 1.50 -1.58 -33.20
C LEU A 61 1.28 -0.10 -32.88
N ILE A 62 1.05 0.74 -33.89
CA ILE A 62 0.78 2.18 -33.72
C ILE A 62 -0.56 2.38 -33.00
N THR A 63 -1.61 1.68 -33.42
CA THR A 63 -2.95 1.82 -32.82
C THR A 63 -2.96 1.29 -31.38
N TYR A 64 -2.28 0.16 -31.14
CA TYR A 64 -2.06 -0.37 -29.79
C TYR A 64 -1.30 0.63 -28.91
N LYS A 65 -0.19 1.19 -29.42
CA LYS A 65 0.56 2.24 -28.72
C LYS A 65 -0.34 3.44 -28.36
N GLN A 66 -1.17 3.90 -29.28
CA GLN A 66 -2.08 5.03 -29.03
C GLN A 66 -3.12 4.70 -27.96
N ALA A 67 -3.75 3.53 -28.05
CA ALA A 67 -4.74 3.10 -27.08
C ALA A 67 -4.12 2.87 -25.69
N VAL A 68 -2.95 2.24 -25.59
CA VAL A 68 -2.24 2.08 -24.30
C VAL A 68 -1.83 3.45 -23.70
N ASN A 69 -1.45 4.43 -24.52
CA ASN A 69 -1.21 5.78 -24.00
C ASN A 69 -2.48 6.44 -23.42
N ILE A 70 -3.64 6.16 -24.01
CA ILE A 70 -4.93 6.63 -23.52
C ILE A 70 -5.29 5.94 -22.19
N THR A 71 -4.97 4.66 -22.03
CA THR A 71 -5.25 3.88 -20.81
C THR A 71 -4.26 4.15 -19.67
N VAL A 72 -2.95 4.12 -19.93
CA VAL A 72 -1.88 4.27 -18.91
C VAL A 72 -1.90 5.64 -18.22
N THR A 73 -2.36 6.67 -18.92
CA THR A 73 -2.50 8.01 -18.35
C THR A 73 -3.69 8.14 -17.37
N ASN A 74 -4.37 7.04 -17.01
CA ASN A 74 -5.26 6.94 -15.84
C ASN A 74 -4.53 6.61 -14.53
N ASN A 75 -3.25 6.22 -14.55
CA ASN A 75 -2.51 5.97 -13.31
C ASN A 75 -2.28 7.28 -12.52
N LYS A 76 -2.70 7.31 -11.25
CA LYS A 76 -2.62 8.47 -10.34
C LYS A 76 -1.22 9.06 -10.17
N ASN A 77 -0.16 8.35 -10.57
CA ASN A 77 1.23 8.82 -10.58
C ASN A 77 1.49 10.00 -11.56
N TYR A 78 0.51 10.38 -12.39
CA TYR A 78 0.63 11.47 -13.37
C TYR A 78 -0.13 12.76 -13.01
N SER A 79 -0.71 12.85 -11.79
CA SER A 79 -1.52 14.01 -11.35
C SER A 79 -0.78 15.36 -11.38
N ASN A 80 0.56 15.36 -11.27
CA ASN A 80 1.42 16.54 -11.30
C ASN A 80 2.09 16.85 -12.66
N LYS A 81 1.81 16.08 -13.74
CA LYS A 81 2.39 16.37 -15.07
C LYS A 81 1.56 17.41 -15.84
N LYS A 82 2.23 18.44 -16.37
CA LYS A 82 1.66 19.37 -17.36
C LYS A 82 1.66 18.70 -18.74
N PHE A 83 0.49 18.46 -19.31
CA PHE A 83 0.35 17.89 -20.65
C PHE A 83 0.27 19.01 -21.69
N THR A 84 1.07 18.95 -22.75
CA THR A 84 1.02 19.91 -23.86
C THR A 84 0.28 19.31 -25.05
N MET A 85 -0.67 20.06 -25.61
CA MET A 85 -1.36 19.65 -26.82
C MET A 85 -0.41 19.67 -28.02
N LYS A 86 -0.35 18.59 -28.80
CA LYS A 86 0.51 18.51 -30.00
C LYS A 86 0.12 19.51 -31.12
N LYS A 87 -1.11 20.04 -31.09
CA LYS A 87 -1.65 20.90 -32.15
C LYS A 87 -1.30 22.38 -31.96
N ASP A 88 -1.24 22.86 -30.72
CA ASP A 88 -1.04 24.28 -30.39
C ASP A 88 -0.08 24.53 -29.21
N GLY A 89 0.50 23.48 -28.61
CA GLY A 89 1.44 23.58 -27.50
C GLY A 89 0.82 24.00 -26.17
N SER A 90 -0.51 24.17 -26.09
CA SER A 90 -1.20 24.63 -24.89
C SER A 90 -1.10 23.62 -23.75
N SER A 91 -0.91 24.11 -22.52
CA SER A 91 -0.84 23.26 -21.32
C SER A 91 -2.25 22.94 -20.79
N ILE A 92 -2.53 21.66 -20.55
CA ILE A 92 -3.79 21.16 -20.01
C ILE A 92 -3.56 20.66 -18.57
N LEU A 93 -4.42 21.11 -17.65
CA LEU A 93 -4.51 20.59 -16.29
C LEU A 93 -4.99 19.13 -16.28
N SER A 94 -4.38 18.32 -15.42
CA SER A 94 -4.66 16.87 -15.27
C SER A 94 -6.15 16.55 -15.08
N ASN A 95 -6.88 17.35 -14.30
CA ASN A 95 -8.33 17.17 -14.08
C ASN A 95 -9.15 17.33 -15.38
N LYS A 96 -8.81 18.31 -16.22
CA LYS A 96 -9.50 18.53 -17.51
C LYS A 96 -9.19 17.41 -18.52
N LEU A 97 -7.99 16.81 -18.44
CA LEU A 97 -7.63 15.63 -19.22
C LEU A 97 -8.44 14.41 -18.77
N GLN A 98 -8.62 14.23 -17.46
CA GLN A 98 -9.42 13.15 -16.88
C GLN A 98 -10.90 13.26 -17.29
N ASP A 99 -11.46 14.48 -17.30
CA ASP A 99 -12.83 14.76 -17.78
C ASP A 99 -13.02 14.47 -19.27
N LEU A 100 -12.02 14.79 -20.10
CA LEU A 100 -12.05 14.46 -21.53
C LEU A 100 -11.99 12.95 -21.78
N LYS A 101 -11.20 12.23 -20.98
CA LYS A 101 -11.11 10.76 -21.05
C LYS A 101 -12.39 10.08 -20.57
N LEU A 102 -12.97 10.58 -19.49
CA LEU A 102 -14.29 10.20 -18.98
C LEU A 102 -15.39 10.30 -20.04
N LYS A 103 -15.25 11.25 -20.98
CA LYS A 103 -16.17 11.39 -22.12
C LYS A 103 -15.81 10.44 -23.26
N SER A 104 -14.53 10.19 -23.52
CA SER A 104 -14.08 9.37 -24.66
C SER A 104 -14.16 7.85 -24.43
N LEU A 105 -14.11 7.39 -23.17
CA LEU A 105 -14.12 5.96 -22.82
C LEU A 105 -15.52 5.43 -22.47
N LYS A 106 -16.59 6.18 -22.78
CA LYS A 106 -17.97 5.71 -22.59
C LYS A 106 -18.32 4.68 -23.63
N CYS A 107 -19.17 3.71 -23.24
CA CYS A 107 -19.71 2.79 -24.23
C CYS A 107 -20.50 3.56 -25.30
N THR A 108 -20.18 3.32 -26.57
CA THR A 108 -20.79 4.01 -27.70
C THR A 108 -22.30 3.70 -27.81
N ASP A 109 -22.71 2.49 -27.41
CA ASP A 109 -24.09 2.04 -27.61
C ASP A 109 -25.04 2.43 -26.46
N CYS A 110 -24.61 2.29 -25.20
CA CYS A 110 -25.45 2.59 -24.03
C CYS A 110 -25.06 3.84 -23.27
N SER A 111 -23.98 4.53 -23.66
CA SER A 111 -23.45 5.71 -22.95
C SER A 111 -23.10 5.46 -21.47
N LEU A 112 -23.11 4.20 -21.02
CA LEU A 112 -22.73 3.83 -19.65
C LEU A 112 -21.25 4.12 -19.44
N ASN A 113 -20.97 4.81 -18.35
CA ASN A 113 -19.63 5.12 -17.90
C ASN A 113 -19.26 4.19 -16.74
N ASN A 114 -18.69 3.05 -17.10
CA ASN A 114 -18.16 2.07 -16.19
C ASN A 114 -16.68 1.89 -16.60
N PHE A 115 -15.76 2.51 -15.86
CA PHE A 115 -14.32 2.42 -16.09
C PHE A 115 -13.77 0.98 -16.11
N TYR A 116 -14.51 0.03 -15.54
CA TYR A 116 -14.12 -1.36 -15.44
C TYR A 116 -14.78 -2.14 -16.58
N ASN A 117 -13.95 -2.68 -17.49
CA ASN A 117 -14.38 -3.55 -18.59
C ASN A 117 -15.04 -2.84 -19.79
N ASN A 118 -14.55 -1.65 -20.14
CA ASN A 118 -14.80 -1.07 -21.46
C ASN A 118 -13.65 -1.44 -22.41
N PHE A 119 -14.00 -1.85 -23.62
CA PHE A 119 -13.07 -2.34 -24.63
C PHE A 119 -12.95 -1.34 -25.78
N ILE A 120 -11.74 -0.84 -26.01
CA ILE A 120 -11.39 0.06 -27.12
C ILE A 120 -11.05 -0.80 -28.33
N CYS A 121 -11.85 -0.72 -29.40
CA CYS A 121 -11.59 -1.48 -30.60
C CYS A 121 -10.27 -1.04 -31.28
N LEU A 122 -9.43 -1.98 -31.69
CA LEU A 122 -8.18 -1.66 -32.41
C LEU A 122 -8.37 -1.31 -33.89
N GLN A 123 -9.57 -1.51 -34.42
CA GLN A 123 -9.85 -1.39 -35.86
C GLN A 123 -10.77 -0.21 -36.18
N CYS A 124 -11.41 0.39 -35.18
CA CYS A 124 -12.28 1.55 -35.35
C CYS A 124 -12.44 2.32 -34.02
N PRO A 125 -13.02 3.54 -34.02
CA PRO A 125 -13.18 4.35 -32.81
C PRO A 125 -14.21 3.83 -31.79
N HIS A 126 -14.80 2.65 -32.00
CA HIS A 126 -15.87 2.12 -31.14
C HIS A 126 -15.32 1.70 -29.76
N VAL A 127 -16.07 2.04 -28.71
CA VAL A 127 -15.83 1.61 -27.33
C VAL A 127 -17.05 0.84 -26.83
N GLY A 128 -16.89 -0.42 -26.47
CA GLY A 128 -17.99 -1.30 -26.05
C GLY A 128 -17.84 -1.73 -24.59
N CYS A 129 -18.93 -1.78 -23.82
CA CYS A 129 -18.92 -2.36 -22.48
C CYS A 129 -18.99 -3.90 -22.54
N PHE A 130 -18.37 -4.56 -21.56
CA PHE A 130 -18.43 -6.01 -21.41
C PHE A 130 -19.55 -6.43 -20.46
N HIS A 131 -19.62 -5.86 -19.25
CA HIS A 131 -20.68 -6.21 -18.29
C HIS A 131 -22.05 -5.64 -18.69
N ASN A 132 -23.11 -6.41 -18.42
CA ASN A 132 -24.54 -6.22 -18.74
C ASN A 132 -24.94 -6.62 -20.18
N SER A 133 -24.58 -5.82 -21.18
CA SER A 133 -25.12 -5.92 -22.54
C SER A 133 -24.12 -6.44 -23.59
N ASN A 134 -22.87 -6.72 -23.20
CA ASN A 134 -21.83 -7.29 -24.06
C ASN A 134 -21.64 -6.54 -25.39
N HIS A 135 -21.71 -5.21 -25.37
CA HIS A 135 -21.61 -4.36 -26.57
C HIS A 135 -20.29 -4.56 -27.32
N ALA A 136 -19.18 -4.75 -26.60
CA ALA A 136 -17.90 -5.05 -27.25
C ALA A 136 -17.93 -6.38 -28.04
N TYR A 137 -18.60 -7.40 -27.49
CA TYR A 137 -18.75 -8.69 -28.15
C TYR A 137 -19.76 -8.65 -29.31
N ASN A 138 -20.84 -7.87 -29.17
CA ASN A 138 -21.78 -7.62 -30.26
C ASN A 138 -21.12 -6.88 -31.42
N HIS A 139 -20.30 -5.86 -31.12
CA HIS A 139 -19.47 -5.17 -32.10
C HIS A 139 -18.52 -6.10 -32.83
N TYR A 140 -17.85 -7.01 -32.11
CA TYR A 140 -17.07 -8.08 -32.73
C TYR A 140 -17.91 -8.95 -33.67
N LYS A 141 -19.09 -9.42 -33.23
CA LYS A 141 -19.96 -10.26 -34.07
C LYS A 141 -20.41 -9.56 -35.35
N LEU A 142 -20.77 -8.28 -35.27
CA LEU A 142 -21.30 -7.51 -36.40
C LEU A 142 -20.20 -7.10 -37.38
N ASN A 143 -19.06 -6.64 -36.87
CA ASN A 143 -18.02 -6.00 -37.69
C ASN A 143 -16.78 -6.90 -37.91
N GLN A 144 -16.72 -8.08 -37.29
CA GLN A 144 -15.56 -8.97 -37.32
C GLN A 144 -14.27 -8.29 -36.82
N HIS A 145 -14.42 -7.34 -35.90
CA HIS A 145 -13.31 -6.66 -35.23
C HIS A 145 -12.83 -7.50 -34.04
N LEU A 146 -11.81 -8.31 -34.29
CA LEU A 146 -11.33 -9.37 -33.41
C LEU A 146 -10.66 -8.86 -32.13
N PHE A 147 -10.06 -7.68 -32.18
CA PHE A 147 -9.17 -7.20 -31.13
C PHE A 147 -9.68 -5.92 -30.48
N ALA A 148 -9.63 -5.89 -29.16
CA ALA A 148 -9.83 -4.68 -28.38
C ALA A 148 -8.89 -4.62 -27.19
N ILE A 149 -8.66 -3.40 -26.71
CA ILE A 149 -7.87 -3.13 -25.51
C ILE A 149 -8.81 -2.86 -24.35
N ASP A 150 -8.57 -3.53 -23.23
CA ASP A 150 -9.24 -3.21 -21.97
C ASP A 150 -8.77 -1.83 -21.49
N SER A 151 -9.72 -0.92 -21.33
CA SER A 151 -9.46 0.46 -20.93
C SER A 151 -8.85 0.59 -19.53
N TYR A 152 -8.99 -0.44 -18.68
CA TYR A 152 -8.52 -0.42 -17.30
C TYR A 152 -7.03 -0.75 -17.18
N ASN A 153 -6.58 -1.84 -17.79
CA ASN A 153 -5.21 -2.37 -17.64
C ASN A 153 -4.37 -2.27 -18.94
N GLY A 154 -4.98 -1.87 -20.06
CA GLY A 154 -4.28 -1.76 -21.36
C GLY A 154 -3.99 -3.11 -22.02
N LEU A 155 -4.54 -4.22 -21.53
CA LEU A 155 -4.34 -5.55 -22.10
C LEU A 155 -5.14 -5.75 -23.38
N LEU A 156 -4.56 -6.51 -24.30
CA LEU A 156 -5.21 -6.91 -25.54
C LEU A 156 -6.11 -8.13 -25.30
N TYR A 157 -7.36 -8.03 -25.72
CA TYR A 157 -8.34 -9.11 -25.70
C TYR A 157 -8.68 -9.57 -27.12
N CYS A 158 -8.76 -10.88 -27.32
CA CYS A 158 -9.13 -11.49 -28.59
C CYS A 158 -10.52 -12.12 -28.47
N PHE A 159 -11.53 -11.49 -29.08
CA PHE A 159 -12.92 -11.96 -29.00
C PHE A 159 -13.16 -13.32 -29.65
N SER A 160 -12.33 -13.72 -30.62
CA SER A 160 -12.39 -15.07 -31.19
C SER A 160 -11.79 -16.13 -30.27
N CYS A 161 -10.84 -15.78 -29.40
CA CYS A 161 -10.30 -16.70 -28.40
C CYS A 161 -11.13 -16.70 -27.11
N GLY A 162 -11.83 -15.60 -26.84
CA GLY A 162 -12.54 -15.40 -25.57
C GLY A 162 -11.59 -15.16 -24.40
N ASP A 163 -10.36 -14.71 -24.65
CA ASP A 163 -9.32 -14.54 -23.63
C ASP A 163 -8.39 -13.37 -23.95
N TYR A 164 -7.67 -12.91 -22.93
CA TYR A 164 -6.57 -11.98 -23.07
C TYR A 164 -5.41 -12.65 -23.81
N VAL A 165 -4.79 -11.88 -24.71
CA VAL A 165 -3.69 -12.37 -25.54
C VAL A 165 -2.57 -11.36 -25.49
N ASN A 166 -1.32 -11.84 -25.46
CA ASN A 166 -0.16 -10.94 -25.48
C ASN A 166 0.81 -11.35 -26.59
N ASN A 167 1.73 -10.46 -26.93
CA ASN A 167 2.84 -10.75 -27.82
C ASN A 167 4.05 -9.95 -27.34
N SER A 168 5.26 -10.51 -27.44
CA SER A 168 6.49 -9.87 -26.98
C SER A 168 6.70 -8.47 -27.55
N LYS A 169 6.25 -8.20 -28.79
CA LYS A 169 6.32 -6.85 -29.40
C LYS A 169 5.34 -5.86 -28.76
N LEU A 170 4.12 -6.30 -28.45
CA LEU A 170 3.09 -5.47 -27.82
C LEU A 170 3.45 -5.17 -26.36
N GLU A 171 3.97 -6.16 -25.65
CA GLU A 171 4.43 -6.00 -24.28
C GLU A 171 5.58 -4.99 -24.19
N LYS A 172 6.54 -5.04 -25.11
CA LYS A 172 7.62 -4.02 -25.20
C LYS A 172 7.06 -2.60 -25.36
N ILE A 173 6.04 -2.42 -26.19
CA ILE A 173 5.38 -1.11 -26.36
C ILE A 173 4.70 -0.67 -25.07
N ARG A 174 4.00 -1.59 -24.40
CA ARG A 174 3.27 -1.32 -23.15
C ARG A 174 4.21 -0.93 -22.02
N LEU A 175 5.26 -1.73 -21.81
CA LEU A 175 6.32 -1.46 -20.83
C LEU A 175 7.01 -0.12 -21.11
N LYS A 176 7.35 0.18 -22.37
CA LYS A 176 7.95 1.47 -22.76
C LYS A 176 7.08 2.67 -22.40
N ILE A 177 5.76 2.56 -22.55
CA ILE A 177 4.81 3.63 -22.18
C ILE A 177 4.71 3.78 -20.65
N LEU A 178 4.77 2.66 -19.92
CA LEU A 178 4.66 2.64 -18.46
C LEU A 178 5.91 3.19 -17.77
N THR A 179 7.11 2.78 -18.21
CA THR A 179 8.40 3.16 -17.60
C THR A 179 8.94 4.49 -18.13
N ASN A 180 8.40 4.98 -19.25
CA ASN A 180 8.76 6.26 -19.86
C ASN A 180 10.27 6.38 -20.21
N ASP A 181 10.93 5.23 -20.41
CA ASP A 181 12.37 5.08 -20.63
C ASP A 181 12.64 4.31 -21.95
N ASP A 182 13.63 4.77 -22.72
CA ASP A 182 14.03 4.16 -24.00
C ASP A 182 14.89 2.89 -23.81
N SER A 183 15.23 2.56 -22.57
CA SER A 183 16.12 1.44 -22.16
C SER A 183 15.56 0.02 -22.35
N VAL A 184 14.39 -0.16 -22.97
CA VAL A 184 13.75 -1.48 -23.20
C VAL A 184 14.61 -2.45 -24.06
N GLU A 185 15.65 -1.94 -24.73
CA GLU A 185 16.65 -2.80 -25.39
C GLU A 185 17.57 -3.55 -24.41
N LYS A 186 17.77 -3.09 -23.17
CA LYS A 186 18.58 -3.81 -22.16
C LYS A 186 17.89 -5.09 -21.67
N PHE A 187 16.56 -5.13 -21.63
CA PHE A 187 15.82 -6.32 -21.18
C PHE A 187 15.94 -7.53 -22.11
N ASN A 188 16.25 -7.33 -23.41
CA ASN A 188 16.40 -8.44 -24.36
C ASN A 188 17.86 -8.77 -24.68
N LYS A 189 18.84 -7.93 -24.30
CA LYS A 189 20.27 -8.27 -24.44
C LYS A 189 20.80 -9.16 -23.33
N ILE A 190 20.08 -9.29 -22.21
CA ILE A 190 20.44 -10.23 -21.13
C ILE A 190 20.20 -11.69 -21.54
N GLU A 191 19.28 -11.97 -22.48
CA GLU A 191 19.02 -13.34 -22.96
C GLU A 191 20.09 -13.88 -23.92
N SER A 192 20.98 -13.04 -24.47
CA SER A 192 21.83 -13.49 -25.59
C SER A 192 23.32 -13.19 -25.52
N ASN A 193 23.87 -12.60 -24.46
CA ASN A 193 25.32 -12.37 -24.37
C ASN A 193 25.82 -12.06 -22.94
N ASN A 194 25.70 -12.97 -21.97
CA ASN A 194 26.52 -12.90 -20.76
C ASN A 194 26.63 -14.27 -20.07
N ASP A 195 27.82 -14.87 -20.16
CA ASP A 195 28.25 -16.08 -19.44
C ASP A 195 28.48 -15.82 -17.92
N ASN A 196 27.73 -14.91 -17.29
CA ASN A 196 27.71 -14.66 -15.84
C ASN A 196 26.35 -14.07 -15.40
N ASN A 197 25.24 -14.67 -15.87
CA ASN A 197 23.89 -14.16 -15.61
C ASN A 197 23.35 -14.59 -14.23
N GLU A 198 23.28 -13.66 -13.28
CA GLU A 198 22.20 -13.69 -12.27
C GLU A 198 20.88 -13.39 -13.00
N GLU A 199 20.33 -14.43 -13.63
CA GLU A 199 19.08 -14.35 -14.37
C GLU A 199 17.93 -14.08 -13.38
N TYR A 200 17.11 -13.05 -13.64
CA TYR A 200 15.92 -12.80 -12.84
C TYR A 200 14.96 -13.99 -12.97
N LEU A 201 14.94 -14.84 -11.94
CA LEU A 201 14.04 -15.99 -11.89
C LEU A 201 12.64 -15.52 -11.49
N LEU A 202 11.64 -15.88 -12.29
CA LEU A 202 10.24 -15.67 -11.92
C LEU A 202 9.97 -16.36 -10.58
N PRO A 203 9.30 -15.68 -9.62
CA PRO A 203 8.89 -16.31 -8.36
C PRO A 203 8.07 -17.57 -8.61
N SER A 204 8.25 -18.60 -7.78
CA SER A 204 7.41 -19.80 -7.86
C SER A 204 5.95 -19.45 -7.61
N LYS A 205 5.03 -20.25 -8.16
CA LYS A 205 3.58 -20.07 -7.94
C LYS A 205 3.19 -20.00 -6.46
N GLN A 206 3.95 -20.67 -5.59
CA GLN A 206 3.73 -20.66 -4.14
C GLN A 206 4.14 -19.30 -3.53
N ALA A 207 5.27 -18.74 -3.98
CA ALA A 207 5.79 -17.47 -3.49
C ALA A 207 5.04 -16.24 -4.03
N MET A 208 4.45 -16.32 -5.22
CA MET A 208 3.74 -15.18 -5.87
C MET A 208 2.68 -14.51 -4.97
N ASN A 209 1.95 -15.33 -4.20
CA ASN A 209 0.88 -14.84 -3.34
C ASN A 209 1.37 -14.43 -1.94
N GLY A 210 2.62 -14.76 -1.58
CA GLY A 210 3.17 -14.54 -0.25
C GLY A 210 2.41 -15.28 0.86
N LEU A 211 1.71 -16.38 0.55
CA LEU A 211 0.92 -17.14 1.53
C LEU A 211 1.85 -18.02 2.35
N LYS A 212 2.37 -17.46 3.45
CA LYS A 212 3.30 -18.14 4.35
C LYS A 212 3.00 -17.81 5.80
N GLY A 213 2.98 -18.80 6.68
CA GLY A 213 2.74 -18.60 8.11
C GLY A 213 4.01 -18.15 8.82
N PHE A 214 3.88 -17.55 10.01
CA PHE A 214 5.02 -17.26 10.88
C PHE A 214 5.12 -18.32 11.98
N ILE A 215 6.32 -18.85 12.24
CA ILE A 215 6.49 -19.76 13.37
C ILE A 215 6.39 -18.96 14.66
N ASN A 216 5.58 -19.43 15.61
CA ASN A 216 5.52 -18.84 16.94
C ASN A 216 6.81 -19.18 17.70
N LEU A 217 7.54 -18.15 18.14
CA LEU A 217 8.83 -18.27 18.83
C LEU A 217 8.73 -17.98 20.34
N GLY A 218 7.52 -18.03 20.89
CA GLY A 218 7.24 -17.80 22.31
C GLY A 218 5.85 -17.19 22.46
N SER A 219 5.82 -15.85 22.54
CA SER A 219 4.58 -15.06 22.62
C SER A 219 4.45 -14.13 21.41
N THR A 220 4.82 -14.60 20.21
CA THR A 220 4.98 -13.74 19.02
C THR A 220 3.70 -13.56 18.20
N CYS A 221 2.54 -14.02 18.67
CA CYS A 221 1.29 -13.94 17.91
C CYS A 221 0.83 -12.48 17.67
N PHE A 222 1.08 -11.57 18.62
CA PHE A 222 0.83 -10.14 18.43
C PHE A 222 1.72 -9.54 17.33
N MET A 223 2.91 -10.11 17.10
CA MET A 223 3.80 -9.70 16.01
C MET A 223 3.35 -10.31 14.67
N SER A 224 3.09 -11.62 14.66
CA SER A 224 2.73 -12.36 13.45
C SER A 224 1.47 -11.78 12.81
N CYS A 225 0.43 -11.47 13.59
CA CYS A 225 -0.81 -10.91 13.06
C CYS A 225 -0.61 -9.54 12.37
N ILE A 226 0.21 -8.66 12.96
CA ILE A 226 0.52 -7.35 12.38
C ILE A 226 1.41 -7.47 11.14
N LEU A 227 2.41 -8.34 11.17
CA LEU A 227 3.31 -8.56 10.03
C LEU A 227 2.55 -9.12 8.82
N GLN A 228 1.65 -10.08 9.03
CA GLN A 228 0.77 -10.58 7.96
C GLN A 228 -0.10 -9.45 7.38
N SER A 229 -0.64 -8.58 8.25
CA SER A 229 -1.41 -7.40 7.84
C SER A 229 -0.58 -6.46 6.94
N PHE A 230 0.72 -6.31 7.20
CA PHE A 230 1.62 -5.48 6.40
C PHE A 230 2.01 -6.12 5.08
N ILE A 231 2.37 -7.40 5.09
CA ILE A 231 2.78 -8.17 3.90
C ILE A 231 1.69 -8.16 2.82
N HIS A 232 0.44 -8.23 3.26
CA HIS A 232 -0.72 -8.28 2.37
C HIS A 232 -1.40 -6.92 2.17
N ASN A 233 -0.87 -5.84 2.76
CA ASN A 233 -1.28 -4.49 2.41
C ASN A 233 -0.67 -4.12 1.04
N PRO A 234 -1.49 -3.85 0.00
CA PRO A 234 -0.97 -3.64 -1.34
C PRO A 234 -0.10 -2.38 -1.47
N ILE A 235 -0.36 -1.33 -0.68
CA ILE A 235 0.44 -0.11 -0.68
C ILE A 235 1.80 -0.38 -0.05
N LEU A 236 1.84 -1.02 1.11
CA LEU A 236 3.11 -1.39 1.76
C LEU A 236 3.90 -2.36 0.90
N LYS A 237 3.25 -3.38 0.33
CA LYS A 237 3.88 -4.33 -0.59
C LYS A 237 4.53 -3.62 -1.77
N TYR A 238 3.84 -2.67 -2.39
CA TYR A 238 4.42 -1.86 -3.47
C TYR A 238 5.63 -1.07 -2.99
N GLN A 239 5.56 -0.43 -1.82
CA GLN A 239 6.67 0.37 -1.29
C GLN A 239 7.89 -0.50 -0.93
N PHE A 240 7.69 -1.65 -0.28
CA PHE A 240 8.78 -2.57 0.07
C PHE A 240 9.41 -3.24 -1.16
N PHE A 241 8.65 -3.48 -2.22
CA PHE A 241 9.20 -3.96 -3.50
C PHE A 241 9.98 -2.88 -4.27
N ASN A 242 9.78 -1.60 -3.96
CA ASN A 242 10.47 -0.47 -4.58
C ASN A 242 11.24 0.34 -3.53
N ASN A 243 11.75 -0.32 -2.49
CA ASN A 243 12.40 0.33 -1.35
C ASN A 243 13.86 0.70 -1.62
N ASP A 244 14.21 0.96 -2.88
CA ASP A 244 15.58 1.23 -3.34
C ASP A 244 16.20 2.40 -2.57
N TYR A 245 15.38 3.39 -2.20
CA TYR A 245 15.83 4.51 -1.38
C TYR A 245 16.38 4.08 -0.02
N HIS A 246 15.67 3.21 0.70
CA HIS A 246 16.18 2.71 1.97
C HIS A 246 17.31 1.71 1.72
N PHE A 247 17.10 0.76 0.82
CA PHE A 247 18.03 -0.31 0.49
C PHE A 247 19.40 0.22 0.08
N LEU A 248 19.51 1.24 -0.77
CA LEU A 248 20.81 1.74 -1.23
C LEU A 248 21.53 2.65 -0.22
N ASN A 249 20.80 3.19 0.76
CA ASN A 249 21.33 4.25 1.64
C ASN A 249 21.41 3.86 3.13
N CYS A 250 20.91 2.69 3.51
CA CYS A 250 20.98 2.19 4.87
C CYS A 250 22.34 1.51 5.12
N ASP A 251 23.13 2.04 6.06
CA ASP A 251 24.43 1.47 6.45
C ASP A 251 24.30 0.12 7.17
N SER A 252 23.12 -0.19 7.68
CA SER A 252 22.81 -1.43 8.40
C SER A 252 22.76 -2.67 7.49
N ASN A 253 23.21 -2.55 6.23
CA ASN A 253 22.91 -3.51 5.20
C ASN A 253 23.74 -4.81 5.26
N HIS A 254 22.99 -5.89 5.12
CA HIS A 254 23.31 -7.12 4.38
C HIS A 254 23.94 -8.33 5.03
N ASP A 255 24.48 -8.26 6.24
CA ASP A 255 24.77 -9.48 7.00
C ASP A 255 24.82 -9.20 8.50
N TYR A 256 23.84 -9.73 9.24
CA TYR A 256 23.83 -9.76 10.72
C TYR A 256 25.04 -10.50 11.33
N MET A 257 25.98 -10.96 10.50
CA MET A 257 27.11 -11.80 10.86
C MET A 257 28.44 -11.05 11.04
N ASN A 258 28.57 -9.78 10.60
CA ASN A 258 29.89 -9.11 10.58
C ASN A 258 29.99 -7.77 11.36
N GLY A 259 28.96 -7.36 12.11
CA GLY A 259 28.99 -6.11 12.90
C GLY A 259 28.35 -6.23 14.29
N LEU A 260 28.78 -5.38 15.23
CA LEU A 260 28.13 -5.20 16.53
C LEU A 260 26.81 -4.43 16.34
N ILE A 261 25.67 -5.09 16.57
CA ILE A 261 24.36 -4.44 16.51
C ILE A 261 24.12 -3.69 17.83
N ASP A 262 23.66 -2.44 17.72
CA ASP A 262 23.25 -1.58 18.81
C ASP A 262 21.90 -0.90 18.48
N GLU A 263 21.42 -0.05 19.39
CA GLU A 263 20.16 0.68 19.23
C GLU A 263 20.13 1.66 18.04
N ASN A 264 21.29 2.11 17.58
CA ASN A 264 21.43 3.13 16.53
C ASN A 264 21.48 2.50 15.13
N ASN A 265 22.11 1.32 15.01
CA ASN A 265 22.25 0.61 13.74
C ASN A 265 21.21 -0.51 13.54
N ALA A 266 20.46 -0.91 14.57
CA ALA A 266 19.31 -1.79 14.42
C ALA A 266 18.26 -1.12 13.52
N CYS A 267 17.94 -1.74 12.38
CA CYS A 267 16.98 -1.19 11.42
C CYS A 267 15.80 -2.13 11.22
N ILE A 268 14.61 -1.66 11.60
CA ILE A 268 13.37 -2.43 11.48
C ILE A 268 12.96 -2.55 10.01
N THR A 269 13.12 -1.48 9.23
CA THR A 269 12.80 -1.48 7.79
C THR A 269 13.55 -2.57 7.03
N CYS A 270 14.88 -2.72 7.24
CA CYS A 270 15.67 -3.83 6.67
C CYS A 270 15.17 -5.21 7.13
N SER A 271 14.78 -5.36 8.39
CA SER A 271 14.22 -6.62 8.91
C SER A 271 12.90 -6.97 8.22
N ILE A 272 12.05 -5.98 7.95
CA ILE A 272 10.81 -6.16 7.20
C ILE A 272 11.10 -6.46 5.71
N ASP A 273 12.06 -5.79 5.07
CA ASP A 273 12.51 -6.10 3.70
C ASP A 273 12.93 -7.58 3.57
N ASN A 274 13.69 -8.09 4.56
CA ASN A 274 14.10 -9.49 4.60
C ASN A 274 12.91 -10.45 4.72
N ILE A 275 11.86 -10.05 5.45
CA ILE A 275 10.60 -10.82 5.52
C ILE A 275 9.90 -10.82 4.17
N PHE A 276 9.75 -9.67 3.50
CA PHE A 276 9.18 -9.60 2.15
C PHE A 276 9.96 -10.48 1.17
N LYS A 277 11.30 -10.42 1.19
CA LYS A 277 12.16 -11.30 0.40
C LYS A 277 11.88 -12.78 0.71
N GLY A 278 11.83 -13.16 1.98
CA GLY A 278 11.56 -14.54 2.40
C GLY A 278 10.16 -15.07 2.07
N PHE A 279 9.16 -14.18 1.97
CA PHE A 279 7.79 -14.54 1.62
C PHE A 279 7.59 -14.65 0.10
N PHE A 280 8.21 -13.76 -0.68
CA PHE A 280 7.97 -13.63 -2.12
C PHE A 280 9.06 -14.24 -3.01
N THR A 281 10.16 -14.75 -2.44
CA THR A 281 11.21 -15.45 -3.23
C THR A 281 11.44 -16.91 -2.80
N ALA A 282 11.13 -17.28 -1.55
CA ALA A 282 11.42 -18.63 -1.07
C ALA A 282 10.42 -19.66 -1.61
N ASN A 283 10.96 -20.81 -2.03
CA ASN A 283 10.17 -21.93 -2.56
C ASN A 283 9.72 -22.95 -1.50
N ASN A 284 10.03 -22.71 -0.22
CA ASN A 284 9.62 -23.61 0.86
C ASN A 284 8.27 -23.18 1.48
N PRO A 285 7.36 -24.13 1.73
CA PRO A 285 6.07 -23.86 2.36
C PRO A 285 6.15 -23.78 3.89
N GLU A 286 7.34 -24.00 4.47
CA GLU A 286 7.54 -23.96 5.92
C GLU A 286 7.29 -22.56 6.49
N GLY A 287 6.87 -22.51 7.76
CA GLY A 287 6.66 -21.23 8.44
C GLY A 287 7.94 -20.40 8.49
N PHE A 288 7.80 -19.08 8.38
CA PHE A 288 8.90 -18.15 8.46
C PHE A 288 9.26 -17.85 9.91
N GLY A 289 10.54 -18.00 10.28
CA GLY A 289 11.07 -17.57 11.57
C GLY A 289 11.50 -16.11 11.54
N MET A 290 10.86 -15.24 12.33
CA MET A 290 11.16 -13.80 12.37
C MET A 290 12.38 -13.44 13.26
N THR A 291 13.42 -14.27 13.28
CA THR A 291 14.57 -14.16 14.19
C THR A 291 15.30 -12.83 14.08
N ASN A 292 15.53 -12.34 12.85
CA ASN A 292 16.18 -11.06 12.61
C ASN A 292 15.36 -9.91 13.19
N LEU A 293 14.04 -9.93 12.98
CA LEU A 293 13.14 -8.89 13.52
C LEU A 293 13.09 -8.94 15.05
N LEU A 294 13.04 -10.11 15.67
CA LEU A 294 13.07 -10.24 17.14
C LEU A 294 14.35 -9.64 17.73
N MET A 295 15.50 -9.92 17.10
CA MET A 295 16.78 -9.34 17.52
C MET A 295 16.79 -7.82 17.33
N THR A 296 16.32 -7.30 16.19
CA THR A 296 16.23 -5.85 15.97
C THR A 296 15.27 -5.19 16.98
N ALA A 297 14.11 -5.78 17.23
CA ALA A 297 13.14 -5.31 18.22
C ALA A 297 13.73 -5.34 19.64
N TRP A 298 14.57 -6.31 19.98
CA TRP A 298 15.26 -6.37 21.27
C TRP A 298 16.15 -5.15 21.52
N PHE A 299 16.85 -4.66 20.49
CA PHE A 299 17.68 -3.46 20.59
C PHE A 299 16.87 -2.16 20.63
N LYS A 300 15.72 -2.12 19.96
CA LYS A 300 14.85 -0.92 19.92
C LYS A 300 13.91 -0.82 21.12
N LYS A 301 13.18 -1.88 21.42
CA LYS A 301 12.17 -1.93 22.49
C LYS A 301 11.99 -3.37 22.98
N LYS A 302 12.78 -3.73 24.02
CA LYS A 302 12.83 -5.09 24.61
C LYS A 302 11.46 -5.67 24.98
N SER A 303 10.52 -4.86 25.46
CA SER A 303 9.18 -5.34 25.84
C SER A 303 8.41 -5.92 24.64
N LEU A 304 8.65 -5.41 23.43
CA LEU A 304 7.98 -5.83 22.20
C LEU A 304 8.78 -6.87 21.38
N ALA A 305 9.85 -7.43 21.95
CA ALA A 305 10.72 -8.40 21.28
C ALA A 305 10.25 -9.86 21.40
N GLY A 306 8.95 -10.11 21.63
CA GLY A 306 8.32 -11.42 21.50
C GLY A 306 8.44 -12.39 22.69
N PHE A 307 9.14 -12.01 23.77
CA PHE A 307 9.26 -12.86 24.96
C PHE A 307 7.96 -12.92 25.80
N GLN A 308 7.30 -11.78 25.96
CA GLN A 308 6.05 -11.64 26.71
C GLN A 308 4.88 -11.35 25.78
N GLU A 309 3.67 -11.68 26.21
CA GLU A 309 2.44 -11.24 25.56
C GLU A 309 2.35 -9.71 25.62
N GLN A 310 1.97 -9.09 24.49
CA GLN A 310 1.90 -7.64 24.32
C GLN A 310 0.70 -7.27 23.43
N ASP A 311 0.35 -5.99 23.42
CA ASP A 311 -0.74 -5.49 22.60
C ASP A 311 -0.34 -5.36 21.11
N ALA A 312 -1.17 -5.90 20.22
CA ALA A 312 -0.92 -5.86 18.78
C ALA A 312 -0.99 -4.44 18.20
N HIS A 313 -1.83 -3.55 18.76
CA HIS A 313 -1.90 -2.14 18.38
C HIS A 313 -0.63 -1.39 18.77
N GLU A 314 -0.11 -1.63 19.99
CA GLU A 314 1.16 -1.02 20.42
C GLU A 314 2.32 -1.46 19.51
N PHE A 315 2.36 -2.75 19.14
CA PHE A 315 3.36 -3.24 18.21
C PHE A 315 3.20 -2.65 16.80
N TRP A 316 1.97 -2.47 16.33
CA TRP A 316 1.69 -1.79 15.07
C TRP A 316 2.18 -0.34 15.06
N GLN A 317 1.87 0.44 16.10
CA GLN A 317 2.36 1.82 16.26
C GLN A 317 3.88 1.86 16.35
N PHE A 318 4.50 0.91 17.07
CA PHE A 318 5.94 0.76 17.15
C PHE A 318 6.58 0.59 15.77
N LEU A 319 6.09 -0.34 14.94
CA LEU A 319 6.65 -0.53 13.59
C LEU A 319 6.51 0.73 12.72
N LEU A 320 5.35 1.40 12.76
CA LEU A 320 5.13 2.63 12.00
C LEU A 320 6.06 3.76 12.43
N ASN A 321 6.30 3.90 13.74
CA ASN A 321 7.25 4.86 14.26
C ASN A 321 8.68 4.52 13.82
N GLU A 322 9.09 3.26 13.88
CA GLU A 322 10.42 2.83 13.45
C GLU A 322 10.63 3.02 11.95
N PHE A 323 9.61 2.80 11.10
CA PHE A 323 9.71 3.14 9.67
C PHE A 323 9.94 4.63 9.44
N HIS A 324 9.29 5.49 10.22
CA HIS A 324 9.49 6.92 10.16
C HIS A 324 10.90 7.32 10.64
N LEU A 325 11.37 6.78 11.78
CA LEU A 325 12.70 7.05 12.30
C LEU A 325 13.82 6.53 11.38
N ASP A 326 13.63 5.35 10.79
CA ASP A 326 14.55 4.78 9.80
C ASP A 326 14.65 5.67 8.55
N TYR A 327 13.52 6.18 8.07
CA TYR A 327 13.47 7.12 6.96
C TYR A 327 14.15 8.45 7.29
N GLU A 328 13.88 9.02 8.47
CA GLU A 328 14.55 10.25 8.92
C GLU A 328 16.05 10.08 9.07
N ARG A 329 16.50 8.94 9.61
CA ARG A 329 17.93 8.64 9.77
C ARG A 329 18.65 8.70 8.41
N ILE A 330 18.06 8.08 7.39
CA ILE A 330 18.60 8.10 6.03
C ILE A 330 18.54 9.51 5.43
N ASN A 331 17.41 10.19 5.56
CA ASN A 331 17.25 11.56 5.07
C ASN A 331 18.27 12.52 5.68
N LYS A 332 18.45 12.49 7.00
CA LYS A 332 19.42 13.35 7.73
C LYS A 332 20.85 13.11 7.25
N LYS A 333 21.20 11.86 6.94
CA LYS A 333 22.51 11.51 6.39
C LYS A 333 22.72 12.06 4.97
N LEU A 334 21.72 11.94 4.11
CA LEU A 334 21.80 12.39 2.71
C LEU A 334 21.70 13.93 2.58
N ASN A 335 20.86 14.55 3.41
CA ASN A 335 20.61 16.00 3.41
C ASN A 335 21.48 16.78 4.40
N ALA A 336 22.59 16.19 4.89
CA ALA A 336 23.51 16.85 5.83
C ALA A 336 24.07 18.21 5.32
N ASN A 337 23.85 18.55 4.04
CA ASN A 337 24.26 19.82 3.41
C ASN A 337 23.10 20.77 3.02
N HIS A 338 21.82 20.42 3.26
CA HIS A 338 20.68 21.29 2.91
C HIS A 338 19.65 21.38 4.06
N LEU A 339 19.64 22.54 4.73
CA LEU A 339 18.70 22.92 5.79
C LEU A 339 17.36 23.37 5.20
N VAL A 340 16.44 22.47 4.87
CA VAL A 340 15.00 22.80 4.82
C VAL A 340 14.19 21.52 5.12
N ASP A 341 13.82 21.31 6.39
CA ASP A 341 12.70 20.43 6.72
C ASP A 341 11.42 21.27 6.65
N ASP A 342 10.63 21.03 5.62
CA ASP A 342 9.22 21.44 5.62
C ASP A 342 8.49 20.34 6.42
N ASP A 343 8.47 20.50 7.75
CA ASP A 343 7.95 19.54 8.76
C ASP A 343 6.54 19.00 8.44
N PHE A 344 5.79 19.68 7.58
CA PHE A 344 4.41 19.35 7.24
C PHE A 344 4.24 18.25 6.18
N ASN A 345 5.30 17.74 5.54
CA ASN A 345 5.14 16.79 4.43
C ASN A 345 6.16 15.64 4.42
N CYS A 346 6.21 14.88 5.52
CA CYS A 346 7.00 13.65 5.60
C CYS A 346 6.59 12.64 4.52
N LYS A 347 7.56 12.17 3.72
CA LYS A 347 7.33 11.20 2.62
C LYS A 347 7.61 9.74 3.02
N CYS A 348 7.76 9.45 4.31
CA CYS A 348 7.99 8.08 4.75
C CYS A 348 6.75 7.20 4.48
N ILE A 349 6.96 5.89 4.44
CA ILE A 349 5.91 4.89 4.20
C ILE A 349 4.74 5.03 5.19
N THR A 350 5.02 5.37 6.45
CA THR A 350 4.01 5.59 7.49
C THR A 350 3.08 6.76 7.15
N HIS A 351 3.66 7.94 6.88
CA HIS A 351 2.86 9.15 6.63
C HIS A 351 2.19 9.15 5.26
N THR A 352 2.78 8.50 4.26
CA THR A 352 2.17 8.37 2.93
C THR A 352 1.04 7.35 2.88
N THR A 353 1.02 6.36 3.79
CA THR A 353 0.04 5.26 3.77
C THR A 353 -1.07 5.41 4.81
N PHE A 354 -0.73 5.82 6.04
CA PHE A 354 -1.63 5.79 7.19
C PHE A 354 -1.98 7.18 7.75
N SER A 355 -1.30 8.25 7.32
CA SER A 355 -1.55 9.58 7.88
C SER A 355 -2.76 10.28 7.25
N GLY A 356 -3.69 10.64 8.13
CA GLY A 356 -4.80 11.56 7.88
C GLY A 356 -4.74 12.77 8.82
N GLN A 357 -5.86 13.47 8.94
CA GLN A 357 -6.02 14.62 9.83
C GLN A 357 -7.44 14.64 10.41
N LEU A 358 -7.57 15.03 11.68
CA LEU A 358 -8.82 15.38 12.33
C LEU A 358 -9.00 16.90 12.35
N ASN A 359 -10.26 17.35 12.32
CA ASN A 359 -10.67 18.70 12.65
C ASN A 359 -11.40 18.66 14.01
N SER A 360 -10.78 19.23 15.04
CA SER A 360 -11.39 19.42 16.35
C SER A 360 -11.91 20.85 16.45
N SER A 361 -13.21 21.00 16.67
CA SER A 361 -13.85 22.30 16.79
C SER A 361 -14.41 22.52 18.19
N ILE A 362 -14.24 23.72 18.72
CA ILE A 362 -14.79 24.15 20.01
C ILE A 362 -15.73 25.33 19.75
N LYS A 363 -17.02 25.11 19.98
CA LYS A 363 -18.07 26.14 19.90
C LYS A 363 -18.36 26.72 21.27
N CYS A 364 -18.15 28.03 21.44
CA CYS A 364 -18.51 28.76 22.66
C CYS A 364 -20.03 28.92 22.77
N LEU A 365 -20.63 28.60 23.93
CA LEU A 365 -22.08 28.76 24.14
C LEU A 365 -22.51 30.16 24.60
N ASN A 366 -21.57 31.09 24.75
CA ASN A 366 -21.86 32.48 25.11
C ASN A 366 -21.93 33.40 23.88
N CYS A 367 -21.00 33.26 22.94
CA CYS A 367 -20.90 34.12 21.74
C CYS A 367 -20.94 33.35 20.42
N ASP A 368 -21.19 32.04 20.44
CA ASP A 368 -21.27 31.16 19.27
C ASP A 368 -20.00 31.08 18.38
N SER A 369 -18.88 31.69 18.79
CA SER A 369 -17.61 31.60 18.06
C SER A 369 -17.08 30.16 18.05
N ILE A 370 -16.50 29.75 16.92
CA ILE A 370 -15.90 28.42 16.73
C ILE A 370 -14.38 28.57 16.61
N THR A 371 -13.64 27.76 17.37
CA THR A 371 -12.18 27.61 17.24
C THR A 371 -11.87 26.23 16.68
N GLU A 372 -11.04 26.15 15.65
CA GLU A 372 -10.66 24.88 14.99
C GLU A 372 -9.18 24.55 15.23
N THR A 373 -8.89 23.27 15.47
CA THR A 373 -7.54 22.72 15.57
C THR A 373 -7.42 21.48 14.67
N ILE A 374 -6.29 21.36 13.96
CA ILE A 374 -6.02 20.22 13.07
C ILE A 374 -5.05 19.29 13.79
N ASP A 375 -5.50 18.06 14.04
CA ASP A 375 -4.70 17.05 14.73
C ASP A 375 -4.28 15.95 13.74
N PRO A 376 -3.01 15.49 13.71
CA PRO A 376 -2.61 14.35 12.91
C PRO A 376 -3.38 13.09 13.30
N LEU A 377 -3.76 12.28 12.30
CA LEU A 377 -4.43 10.99 12.49
C LEU A 377 -3.56 9.88 11.92
N ILE A 378 -3.30 8.83 12.70
CA ILE A 378 -2.63 7.60 12.24
C ILE A 378 -3.59 6.41 12.32
N ASP A 379 -4.40 6.37 13.37
CA ASP A 379 -5.45 5.38 13.57
C ASP A 379 -6.63 5.97 14.36
N LEU A 380 -7.79 5.33 14.26
CA LEU A 380 -8.99 5.67 15.04
C LEU A 380 -9.18 4.65 16.17
N SER A 381 -8.95 5.07 17.42
CA SER A 381 -9.28 4.27 18.60
C SER A 381 -10.73 4.54 19.03
N LEU A 382 -11.64 3.64 18.68
CA LEU A 382 -13.08 3.79 18.89
C LEU A 382 -13.55 3.16 20.20
N GLU A 383 -14.39 3.88 20.91
CA GLU A 383 -15.00 3.43 22.17
C GLU A 383 -16.24 2.57 21.95
N MET A 384 -16.47 1.65 22.89
CA MET A 384 -17.58 0.68 22.81
C MET A 384 -18.48 0.67 24.05
N ASN A 385 -18.07 1.33 25.14
CA ASN A 385 -18.65 1.15 26.48
C ASN A 385 -20.14 1.51 26.53
N HIS A 386 -20.57 2.47 25.71
CA HIS A 386 -21.96 2.93 25.64
C HIS A 386 -22.85 2.11 24.71
N LEU A 387 -22.29 1.10 24.01
CA LEU A 387 -23.00 0.29 23.03
C LEU A 387 -23.52 -1.03 23.60
N ASN A 388 -23.19 -1.36 24.85
CA ASN A 388 -23.61 -2.61 25.50
C ASN A 388 -25.13 -2.77 25.64
N HIS A 389 -25.89 -1.68 25.56
CA HIS A 389 -27.36 -1.71 25.58
C HIS A 389 -27.99 -1.98 24.21
N LEU A 390 -27.23 -1.85 23.12
CA LEU A 390 -27.75 -2.05 21.76
C LEU A 390 -27.77 -3.53 21.39
N THR A 391 -28.85 -3.96 20.75
CA THR A 391 -28.93 -5.28 20.12
C THR A 391 -28.17 -5.25 18.80
N ASN A 392 -26.99 -5.88 18.73
CA ASN A 392 -26.10 -5.94 17.56
C ASN A 392 -25.47 -4.58 17.16
N PRO A 393 -24.55 -4.03 17.97
CA PRO A 393 -23.86 -2.80 17.62
C PRO A 393 -23.02 -2.98 16.34
N THR A 394 -22.87 -1.90 15.58
CA THR A 394 -22.14 -1.83 14.33
C THR A 394 -20.96 -0.87 14.44
N LEU A 395 -20.02 -0.97 13.50
CA LEU A 395 -18.90 -0.03 13.44
C LEU A 395 -19.37 1.42 13.23
N TYR A 396 -20.52 1.63 12.57
CA TYR A 396 -21.12 2.96 12.41
C TYR A 396 -21.57 3.55 13.74
N ASP A 397 -22.06 2.73 14.68
CA ASP A 397 -22.42 3.22 16.02
C ASP A 397 -21.18 3.71 16.79
N CYS A 398 -20.04 3.03 16.63
CA CYS A 398 -18.76 3.45 17.20
C CYS A 398 -18.28 4.78 16.59
N LEU A 399 -18.41 4.96 15.27
CA LEU A 399 -18.04 6.19 14.56
C LEU A 399 -18.98 7.37 14.88
N ASP A 400 -20.27 7.07 15.05
CA ASP A 400 -21.26 8.04 15.51
C ASP A 400 -20.94 8.53 16.92
N LEU A 401 -20.52 7.63 17.82
CA LEU A 401 -20.04 8.01 19.15
C LEU A 401 -18.76 8.87 19.07
N PHE A 402 -17.78 8.46 18.26
CA PHE A 402 -16.52 9.17 18.08
C PHE A 402 -16.69 10.60 17.54
N THR A 403 -17.68 10.82 16.67
CA THR A 403 -17.95 12.13 16.06
C THR A 403 -19.12 12.89 16.71
N LYS A 404 -19.59 12.42 17.87
CA LYS A 404 -20.67 13.05 18.60
C LYS A 404 -20.20 14.36 19.23
N ASP A 405 -21.07 15.36 19.22
CA ASP A 405 -20.84 16.60 19.94
C ASP A 405 -20.86 16.37 21.46
N GLU A 406 -19.79 16.81 22.12
CA GLU A 406 -19.59 16.65 23.55
C GLU A 406 -19.63 18.02 24.25
N LYS A 407 -20.37 18.13 25.35
CA LYS A 407 -20.28 19.31 26.21
C LYS A 407 -19.06 19.14 27.11
N LEU A 408 -18.16 20.12 27.12
CA LEU A 408 -17.02 20.09 28.02
C LEU A 408 -17.49 20.17 29.48
N ASP A 409 -16.97 19.28 30.32
CA ASP A 409 -17.25 19.26 31.77
C ASP A 409 -16.63 20.46 32.50
N VAL A 410 -15.57 21.03 31.92
CA VAL A 410 -14.85 22.19 32.45
C VAL A 410 -15.24 23.48 31.73
N MET A 411 -15.15 24.61 32.44
CA MET A 411 -15.37 25.93 31.85
C MET A 411 -14.23 26.27 30.89
N TYR A 412 -14.60 26.60 29.65
CA TYR A 412 -13.69 27.03 28.59
C TYR A 412 -13.58 28.55 28.56
N THR A 413 -12.35 29.06 28.55
CA THR A 413 -12.08 30.50 28.35
C THR A 413 -12.08 30.79 26.86
N CYS A 414 -13.12 31.48 26.38
CA CYS A 414 -13.25 31.81 24.97
C CYS A 414 -12.23 32.88 24.54
N GLN A 415 -11.48 32.62 23.47
CA GLN A 415 -10.52 33.58 22.93
C GLN A 415 -11.18 34.80 22.26
N HIS A 416 -12.46 34.70 21.88
CA HIS A 416 -13.18 35.78 21.19
C HIS A 416 -13.93 36.72 22.15
N CYS A 417 -14.63 36.18 23.16
CA CYS A 417 -15.37 37.01 24.13
C CYS A 417 -14.69 37.12 25.50
N GLU A 418 -13.56 36.43 25.71
CA GLU A 418 -12.74 36.43 26.93
C GLU A 418 -13.50 35.96 28.20
N THR A 419 -14.70 35.41 28.04
CA THR A 419 -15.50 34.89 29.15
C THR A 419 -15.29 33.39 29.35
N LYS A 420 -15.34 32.96 30.61
CA LYS A 420 -15.45 31.54 30.97
C LYS A 420 -16.88 31.07 30.70
N SER A 421 -17.03 30.13 29.79
CA SER A 421 -18.32 29.63 29.33
C SER A 421 -18.29 28.12 29.15
N LYS A 422 -19.48 27.51 29.07
CA LYS A 422 -19.61 26.14 28.57
C LYS A 422 -19.31 26.14 27.07
N ALA A 423 -18.74 25.05 26.56
CA ALA A 423 -18.45 24.88 25.15
C ALA A 423 -18.85 23.48 24.68
N ILE A 424 -19.10 23.36 23.38
CA ILE A 424 -19.31 22.08 22.69
C ILE A 424 -18.05 21.77 21.90
N LYS A 425 -17.50 20.57 22.10
CA LYS A 425 -16.41 20.01 21.29
C LYS A 425 -16.99 19.08 20.24
N SER A 426 -16.52 19.18 19.01
CA SER A 426 -16.89 18.28 17.91
C SER A 426 -15.64 17.81 17.17
N LEU A 427 -15.60 16.53 16.81
CA LEU A 427 -14.51 15.90 16.08
C LEU A 427 -15.00 15.38 14.73
N LYS A 428 -14.30 15.76 13.66
CA LYS A 428 -14.54 15.27 12.29
C LYS A 428 -13.22 14.90 11.63
N ILE A 429 -13.27 14.06 10.60
CA ILE A 429 -12.10 13.70 9.81
C ILE A 429 -11.90 14.76 8.71
N LYS A 430 -10.77 15.44 8.73
CA LYS A 430 -10.40 16.45 7.72
C LYS A 430 -9.76 15.83 6.49
N LYS A 431 -8.78 14.95 6.70
CA LYS A 431 -8.07 14.25 5.64
C LYS A 431 -8.08 12.76 5.94
N LEU A 432 -8.58 11.96 5.01
CA LEU A 432 -8.58 10.51 5.14
C LEU A 432 -7.25 9.91 4.64
N PRO A 433 -6.70 8.90 5.31
CA PRO A 433 -5.50 8.19 4.84
C PRO A 433 -5.84 7.17 3.74
N PRO A 434 -4.89 6.81 2.85
CA PRO A 434 -5.09 5.71 1.89
C PRO A 434 -5.49 4.38 2.55
N VAL A 435 -4.89 4.07 3.71
CA VAL A 435 -5.25 2.93 4.55
C VAL A 435 -5.70 3.46 5.90
N LEU A 436 -6.97 3.23 6.22
CA LEU A 436 -7.56 3.57 7.51
C LEU A 436 -7.38 2.39 8.48
N SER A 437 -6.70 2.66 9.58
CA SER A 437 -6.54 1.75 10.71
C SER A 437 -7.54 2.10 11.80
N ILE A 438 -8.27 1.10 12.31
CA ILE A 438 -9.24 1.28 13.39
C ILE A 438 -8.92 0.29 14.50
N GLN A 439 -8.81 0.79 15.72
CA GLN A 439 -8.75 -0.01 16.94
C GLN A 439 -10.10 0.06 17.65
N LEU A 440 -10.69 -1.08 17.96
CA LEU A 440 -11.82 -1.17 18.88
C LEU A 440 -11.26 -1.29 20.30
N LYS A 441 -11.52 -0.29 21.17
CA LYS A 441 -11.03 -0.26 22.56
C LYS A 441 -11.74 -1.33 23.40
N ARG A 442 -11.28 -2.58 23.31
CA ARG A 442 -11.85 -3.74 23.99
C ARG A 442 -11.37 -3.94 25.41
N PHE A 443 -10.50 -3.09 25.92
CA PHE A 443 -9.96 -3.20 27.27
C PHE A 443 -10.37 -1.98 28.06
N GLU A 444 -11.07 -2.22 29.16
CA GLU A 444 -11.47 -1.18 30.10
C GLU A 444 -10.74 -1.41 31.42
N HIS A 445 -10.39 -0.32 32.10
CA HIS A 445 -9.75 -0.36 33.40
C HIS A 445 -10.65 0.33 34.42
N ASN A 446 -11.11 -0.43 35.41
CA ASN A 446 -11.94 0.10 36.47
C ASN A 446 -11.06 0.66 37.60
N LEU A 447 -10.93 1.98 37.62
CA LEU A 447 -10.11 2.73 38.57
C LEU A 447 -10.52 2.53 40.04
N TYR A 448 -11.75 2.08 40.32
CA TYR A 448 -12.23 1.90 41.69
C TYR A 448 -11.72 0.61 42.34
N ASN A 449 -11.49 -0.43 41.54
CA ASN A 449 -11.05 -1.74 42.04
C ASN A 449 -9.73 -2.20 41.41
N ASP A 450 -9.10 -1.38 40.57
CA ASP A 450 -7.85 -1.68 39.85
C ASP A 450 -7.96 -2.97 39.00
N VAL A 451 -9.18 -3.28 38.52
CA VAL A 451 -9.45 -4.47 37.71
C VAL A 451 -9.66 -4.05 36.26
N SER A 452 -8.88 -4.66 35.36
CA SER A 452 -9.09 -4.54 33.92
C SER A 452 -10.00 -5.67 33.41
N SER A 453 -10.95 -5.32 32.54
CA SER A 453 -11.85 -6.28 31.88
C SER A 453 -11.81 -6.15 30.36
N LYS A 454 -12.14 -7.26 29.69
CA LYS A 454 -12.26 -7.31 28.23
C LYS A 454 -13.72 -7.20 27.83
N ILE A 455 -13.99 -6.33 26.86
CA ILE A 455 -15.30 -6.14 26.24
C ILE A 455 -15.43 -7.15 25.10
N GLU A 456 -16.19 -8.22 25.35
CA GLU A 456 -16.47 -9.29 24.39
C GLU A 456 -17.69 -8.99 23.50
N THR A 457 -18.33 -7.84 23.66
CA THR A 457 -19.49 -7.42 22.85
C THR A 457 -19.12 -7.47 21.35
N PRO A 458 -19.85 -8.24 20.53
CA PRO A 458 -19.59 -8.34 19.10
C PRO A 458 -19.99 -7.03 18.41
N VAL A 459 -19.13 -6.52 17.53
CA VAL A 459 -19.41 -5.33 16.71
C VAL A 459 -19.42 -5.76 15.25
N LYS A 460 -20.53 -5.54 14.56
CA LYS A 460 -20.64 -5.85 13.13
C LYS A 460 -19.83 -4.85 12.31
N THR A 461 -18.87 -5.38 11.55
CA THR A 461 -17.96 -4.58 10.72
C THR A 461 -18.37 -4.71 9.26
N PRO A 462 -18.65 -3.61 8.53
CA PRO A 462 -19.05 -3.70 7.14
C PRO A 462 -17.85 -4.00 6.23
N LEU A 463 -18.03 -4.78 5.16
CA LEU A 463 -16.97 -4.99 4.16
C LEU A 463 -16.61 -3.70 3.41
N PHE A 464 -17.61 -2.82 3.24
CA PHE A 464 -17.44 -1.50 2.64
C PHE A 464 -17.87 -0.45 3.65
N LEU A 465 -16.93 0.39 4.08
CA LEU A 465 -17.13 1.43 5.06
C LEU A 465 -17.25 2.78 4.36
N ASN A 466 -18.39 3.45 4.51
CA ASN A 466 -18.61 4.80 3.99
C ASN A 466 -18.31 5.84 5.06
N LEU A 467 -17.34 6.72 4.81
CA LEU A 467 -16.90 7.73 5.77
C LEU A 467 -17.45 9.14 5.52
N THR A 468 -18.31 9.32 4.51
CA THR A 468 -18.83 10.64 4.09
C THR A 468 -19.39 11.47 5.26
N LYS A 469 -20.24 10.87 6.10
CA LYS A 469 -20.87 11.49 7.30
C LYS A 469 -19.86 11.98 8.34
N TYR A 470 -18.68 11.38 8.38
CA TYR A 470 -17.66 11.61 9.42
C TYR A 470 -16.60 12.61 8.98
N THR A 471 -16.63 13.06 7.73
CA THR A 471 -15.69 14.08 7.22
C THR A 471 -16.17 15.52 7.46
N SER A 472 -15.23 16.47 7.56
CA SER A 472 -15.54 17.91 7.70
C SER A 472 -16.16 18.51 6.44
N ASP A 473 -15.83 17.94 5.29
CA ASP A 473 -16.19 18.47 3.98
C ASP A 473 -17.54 17.86 3.60
N VAL A 474 -18.61 18.52 4.04
CA VAL A 474 -19.99 18.13 3.77
C VAL A 474 -20.28 18.40 2.30
N SER A 475 -20.19 17.38 1.46
CA SER A 475 -21.02 17.31 0.26
C SER A 475 -22.46 17.07 0.72
N ASP A 476 -23.47 17.54 -0.02
CA ASP A 476 -24.88 17.16 0.18
C ASP A 476 -25.00 15.65 0.44
N ASP A 477 -26.09 15.18 1.07
CA ASP A 477 -26.34 13.79 1.57
C ASP A 477 -26.05 12.61 0.58
N GLU A 478 -25.55 12.89 -0.62
CA GLU A 478 -24.95 11.95 -1.55
C GLU A 478 -23.65 11.31 -1.03
N ILE A 479 -23.54 10.00 -1.26
CA ILE A 479 -22.38 9.20 -0.93
C ILE A 479 -21.20 9.61 -1.81
N ASP A 480 -20.14 10.17 -1.21
CA ASP A 480 -18.88 10.39 -1.91
C ASP A 480 -18.14 9.06 -2.06
N GLN A 481 -18.11 8.57 -3.30
CA GLN A 481 -17.47 7.30 -3.65
C GLN A 481 -15.95 7.29 -3.39
N ASN A 482 -15.31 8.46 -3.24
CA ASN A 482 -13.89 8.54 -2.88
C ASN A 482 -13.66 8.34 -1.38
N LYS A 483 -14.72 8.39 -0.56
CA LYS A 483 -14.70 8.17 0.90
C LYS A 483 -15.22 6.78 1.29
N VAL A 484 -15.34 5.87 0.33
CA VAL A 484 -15.69 4.47 0.54
C VAL A 484 -14.42 3.64 0.64
N TYR A 485 -14.33 2.84 1.68
CA TYR A 485 -13.19 1.98 1.98
C TYR A 485 -13.61 0.52 1.98
N GLU A 486 -12.70 -0.36 1.63
CA GLU A 486 -12.88 -1.80 1.59
C GLU A 486 -12.06 -2.46 2.71
N LEU A 487 -12.71 -3.33 3.49
CA LEU A 487 -12.08 -4.12 4.53
C LEU A 487 -11.19 -5.18 3.88
N PHE A 488 -9.91 -5.17 4.22
CA PHE A 488 -8.98 -6.19 3.74
C PHE A 488 -8.32 -6.98 4.86
N THR A 489 -8.34 -6.49 6.10
CA THR A 489 -7.74 -7.21 7.24
C THR A 489 -8.55 -7.03 8.53
N VAL A 490 -8.73 -8.14 9.25
CA VAL A 490 -9.33 -8.21 10.59
C VAL A 490 -8.39 -8.94 11.54
N VAL A 491 -7.92 -8.25 12.58
CA VAL A 491 -7.18 -8.88 13.69
C VAL A 491 -8.15 -9.16 14.82
N SER A 492 -8.08 -10.35 15.40
CA SER A 492 -8.93 -10.76 16.53
C SER A 492 -8.07 -11.22 17.70
N HIS A 493 -8.49 -10.88 18.91
CA HIS A 493 -7.88 -11.32 20.15
C HIS A 493 -8.76 -12.34 20.87
N ILE A 494 -8.25 -13.55 21.09
CA ILE A 494 -8.95 -14.65 21.78
C ILE A 494 -8.32 -14.79 23.17
N GLY A 495 -9.13 -14.75 24.23
CA GLY A 495 -8.64 -14.80 25.61
C GLY A 495 -9.00 -13.56 26.43
N SER A 496 -8.40 -13.44 27.61
CA SER A 496 -8.65 -12.41 28.62
C SER A 496 -7.77 -11.16 28.43
N VAL A 497 -7.84 -10.16 29.30
CA VAL A 497 -6.98 -8.95 29.21
C VAL A 497 -5.49 -9.27 29.40
N ASN A 498 -5.17 -10.20 30.31
CA ASN A 498 -3.79 -10.47 30.73
C ASN A 498 -3.16 -11.68 30.03
N THR A 499 -3.97 -12.45 29.29
CA THR A 499 -3.48 -13.57 28.47
C THR A 499 -4.43 -13.84 27.32
N GLY A 500 -3.88 -14.08 26.14
CA GLY A 500 -4.64 -14.50 24.98
C GLY A 500 -3.80 -14.80 23.76
N HIS A 501 -4.45 -14.79 22.61
CA HIS A 501 -3.89 -15.19 21.34
C HIS A 501 -4.45 -14.33 20.22
N TYR A 502 -3.56 -13.82 19.37
CA TYR A 502 -3.92 -13.04 18.21
C TYR A 502 -3.98 -13.91 16.95
N ILE A 503 -5.06 -13.76 16.19
CA ILE A 503 -5.19 -14.29 14.84
C ILE A 503 -5.53 -13.15 13.88
N VAL A 504 -5.25 -13.34 12.60
CA VAL A 504 -5.61 -12.36 11.57
C VAL A 504 -6.28 -13.02 10.38
N MET A 505 -7.30 -12.37 9.83
CA MET A 505 -7.98 -12.75 8.60
C MET A 505 -7.75 -11.68 7.55
N ILE A 506 -7.30 -12.09 6.36
CA ILE A 506 -6.87 -11.16 5.29
C ILE A 506 -7.53 -11.54 3.97
N LYS A 507 -8.01 -10.53 3.25
CA LYS A 507 -8.55 -10.63 1.89
C LYS A 507 -7.43 -10.49 0.87
N ASN A 508 -7.33 -11.43 -0.06
CA ASN A 508 -6.39 -11.35 -1.18
C ASN A 508 -6.99 -10.57 -2.38
N GLY A 509 -6.18 -10.36 -3.43
CA GLY A 509 -6.62 -9.66 -4.65
C GLY A 509 -7.75 -10.36 -5.44
N ASP A 510 -7.95 -11.67 -5.24
CA ASP A 510 -9.07 -12.42 -5.84
C ASP A 510 -10.36 -12.32 -5.00
N GLY A 511 -10.31 -11.62 -3.88
CA GLY A 511 -11.43 -11.49 -2.94
C GLY A 511 -11.64 -12.67 -2.00
N LYS A 512 -10.71 -13.63 -1.94
CA LYS A 512 -10.73 -14.76 -0.99
C LYS A 512 -10.15 -14.34 0.35
N TRP A 513 -10.69 -14.89 1.43
CA TRP A 513 -10.22 -14.66 2.79
C TRP A 513 -9.37 -15.81 3.30
N PHE A 514 -8.27 -15.47 3.95
CA PHE A 514 -7.34 -16.39 4.58
C PHE A 514 -7.19 -16.05 6.06
N ARG A 515 -7.33 -17.04 6.93
CA ARG A 515 -7.00 -16.95 8.35
C ARG A 515 -5.56 -17.41 8.55
N PHE A 516 -4.78 -16.55 9.19
CA PHE A 516 -3.42 -16.80 9.65
C PHE A 516 -3.45 -16.95 11.16
N ASP A 517 -3.03 -18.12 11.61
CA ASP A 517 -2.90 -18.51 13.02
C ASP A 517 -1.46 -19.01 13.20
N ASP A 518 -0.56 -18.03 13.42
CA ASP A 518 0.88 -18.21 13.36
C ASP A 518 1.33 -18.96 12.08
N SER A 519 1.75 -20.22 12.21
CA SER A 519 2.28 -21.02 11.11
C SER A 519 1.18 -21.64 10.25
N VAL A 520 -0.05 -21.65 10.73
CA VAL A 520 -1.19 -22.29 10.09
C VAL A 520 -1.95 -21.25 9.26
N ILE A 521 -2.13 -21.56 7.98
CA ILE A 521 -2.95 -20.78 7.07
C ILE A 521 -4.14 -21.62 6.63
N SER A 522 -5.33 -21.05 6.71
CA SER A 522 -6.57 -21.69 6.26
C SER A 522 -7.43 -20.71 5.46
N ILE A 523 -8.23 -21.23 4.53
CA ILE A 523 -9.22 -20.43 3.82
C ILE A 523 -10.45 -20.31 4.72
N VAL A 524 -11.01 -19.11 4.82
CA VAL A 524 -12.22 -18.85 5.61
C VAL A 524 -13.29 -18.18 4.75
N SER A 525 -14.55 -18.34 5.15
CA SER A 525 -15.66 -17.69 4.46
C SER A 525 -15.76 -16.22 4.85
N GLN A 526 -16.33 -15.40 3.96
CA GLN A 526 -16.63 -14.01 4.29
C GLN A 526 -17.57 -13.88 5.49
N ASP A 527 -18.54 -14.80 5.64
CA ASP A 527 -19.47 -14.81 6.77
C ASP A 527 -18.76 -15.07 8.10
N GLU A 528 -17.73 -15.93 8.11
CA GLU A 528 -16.90 -16.17 9.29
C GLU A 528 -16.12 -14.90 9.69
N VAL A 529 -15.54 -14.20 8.71
CA VAL A 529 -14.82 -12.93 8.94
C VAL A 529 -15.75 -11.88 9.55
N MET A 530 -16.96 -11.73 9.01
CA MET A 530 -17.95 -10.75 9.47
C MET A 530 -18.50 -11.05 10.88
N ASN A 531 -18.42 -12.29 11.33
CA ASN A 531 -18.85 -12.72 12.67
C ASN A 531 -17.68 -12.78 13.67
N THR A 532 -16.46 -12.42 13.26
CA THR A 532 -15.29 -12.42 14.12
C THR A 532 -15.29 -11.20 15.04
N ASN A 533 -14.92 -11.39 16.32
CA ASN A 533 -14.75 -10.31 17.29
C ASN A 533 -13.49 -9.49 16.97
N ALA A 534 -13.62 -8.55 16.03
CA ALA A 534 -12.53 -7.71 15.57
C ALA A 534 -11.95 -6.87 16.71
N TYR A 535 -10.62 -6.85 16.82
CA TYR A 535 -9.84 -5.94 17.67
C TYR A 535 -9.25 -4.79 16.83
N LEU A 536 -8.52 -5.12 15.76
CA LEU A 536 -8.05 -4.16 14.76
C LEU A 536 -8.70 -4.43 13.41
N LEU A 537 -8.98 -3.35 12.69
CA LEU A 537 -9.53 -3.38 11.34
C LEU A 537 -8.66 -2.50 10.45
N PHE A 538 -8.29 -3.02 9.29
CA PHE A 538 -7.63 -2.24 8.25
C PHE A 538 -8.49 -2.18 7.00
N TYR A 539 -8.78 -0.94 6.63
CA TYR A 539 -9.61 -0.56 5.50
C TYR A 539 -8.73 0.17 4.48
N ILE A 540 -8.86 -0.16 3.20
CA ILE A 540 -8.14 0.53 2.12
C ILE A 540 -9.14 1.32 1.27
N THR A 541 -8.75 2.47 0.73
CA THR A 541 -9.61 3.21 -0.19
C THR A 541 -10.05 2.32 -1.36
N HIS A 542 -11.37 2.27 -1.63
CA HIS A 542 -11.91 1.38 -2.65
C HIS A 542 -11.64 1.89 -4.07
N ARG A 543 -11.45 3.22 -4.24
CA ARG A 543 -11.13 3.86 -5.52
C ARG A 543 -9.72 4.44 -5.50
N ILE A 544 -8.73 3.58 -5.71
CA ILE A 544 -7.35 3.98 -6.04
C ILE A 544 -7.27 4.50 -7.49
#